data_AF-A0A160LJ57-F1
#
_entry.id   AF-A0A160LJ57-F1
#
_cell.length_a   1.000
_cell.length_b   1.000
_cell.length_c   1.000
_cell.angle_alpha   90.00
_cell.angle_beta   90.00
_cell.angle_gamma   90.00
#
_symmetry.space_group_name_H-M   'P 1'
#
loop_
_entity.id
_entity.type
_entity.pdbx_description
1 polymer ?
#
loop_
_entity_poly.entity_id
_entity_poly.type
_entity_poly.pdbx_seq_one_letter_code
_entity_poly.pdbx_strand_id
1 'polypeptide(L)'
;MNISKLKPIQLESEDQFKAVENAVKTQSISTSVPRVFDENFPIFRFEANNKHLVYVPNFFEVDEDGNKQLVRETAYVHSVTNGRAFSQYRSTQGLKGLEEYGISGNSPLMTATQECWELYNIKYKKVAEQLGVDPNDDKGEVLKPKRIELLNQRAIKDPDVKYYFPIVVFETEKDAKTGLNSFDWITHEVEGVGTLPKYKIFWMEVSENSWKNIWAKLADSMDTGDCVAGKLLSLNYNFTDDPSKEKNLRRDSGKNLQINIRQIKPQDVEFFAYLDEQAKDWTKQKARDTIIACALLTDEQQQEIVDEAMAETRLELNMLKNVQAGLTGGATKQIETEQNKSPEELLGGFGGVATETKTEENSGETSGAEGITFGAE
;
A
#
# COMPACT_ATOMS: atom_id res chain seq x y z
N MET A 1 17.55 26.89 8.89
CA MET A 1 16.40 27.76 8.60
C MET A 1 16.41 28.91 9.62
N ASN A 2 16.35 30.18 9.20
CA ASN A 2 16.43 31.31 10.13
C ASN A 2 15.02 31.68 10.62
N ILE A 3 14.68 31.29 11.85
CA ILE A 3 13.35 31.43 12.47
C ILE A 3 12.88 32.89 12.53
N SER A 4 13.82 33.85 12.58
CA SER A 4 13.55 35.29 12.60
C SER A 4 12.78 35.83 11.38
N LYS A 5 12.67 35.05 10.29
CA LYS A 5 11.92 35.41 9.09
C LYS A 5 10.48 34.89 9.07
N LEU A 6 10.06 34.08 10.04
CA LEU A 6 8.70 33.56 10.13
C LEU A 6 7.84 34.57 10.90
N LYS A 7 6.86 35.17 10.23
CA LYS A 7 5.83 36.00 10.87
C LYS A 7 4.47 35.29 10.76
N PRO A 8 3.76 35.06 11.88
CA PRO A 8 2.40 34.54 11.84
C PRO A 8 1.50 35.46 11.00
N ILE A 9 0.59 34.85 10.23
CA ILE A 9 -0.44 35.60 9.53
C ILE A 9 -1.44 36.10 10.58
N GLN A 10 -1.75 37.39 10.55
CA GLN A 10 -2.83 37.95 11.36
C GLN A 10 -4.16 37.78 10.62
N LEU A 11 -5.17 37.27 11.33
CA LEU A 11 -6.54 37.19 10.84
C LEU A 11 -7.26 38.46 11.30
N GLU A 12 -7.82 39.20 10.36
CA GLU A 12 -8.34 40.56 10.58
C GLU A 12 -9.86 40.55 10.88
N SER A 13 -10.53 39.39 10.78
CA SER A 13 -11.97 39.29 11.04
C SER A 13 -12.39 37.99 11.73
N GLU A 14 -13.52 38.05 12.43
CA GLU A 14 -14.14 36.89 13.10
C GLU A 14 -14.57 35.81 12.09
N ASP A 15 -14.97 36.22 10.87
CA ASP A 15 -15.31 35.30 9.79
C ASP A 15 -14.09 34.55 9.25
N GLN A 16 -12.93 35.21 9.15
CA GLN A 16 -11.67 34.54 8.83
C GLN A 16 -11.26 33.55 9.92
N PHE A 17 -11.52 33.87 11.19
CA PHE A 17 -11.26 32.98 12.31
C PHE A 17 -12.13 31.70 12.23
N LYS A 18 -13.44 31.85 12.00
CA LYS A 18 -14.36 30.70 11.82
C LYS A 18 -14.03 29.87 10.59
N ALA A 19 -13.61 30.50 9.49
CA ALA A 19 -13.18 29.80 8.28
C ALA A 19 -11.93 28.95 8.52
N VAL A 20 -10.92 29.49 9.22
CA VAL A 20 -9.72 28.74 9.61
C VAL A 20 -10.08 27.63 10.60
N GLU A 21 -10.92 27.90 11.60
CA GLU A 21 -11.32 26.89 12.59
C GLU A 21 -12.07 25.71 11.96
N ASN A 22 -12.96 25.99 11.01
CA ASN A 22 -13.64 24.95 10.24
C ASN A 22 -12.65 24.18 9.35
N ALA A 23 -11.75 24.89 8.66
CA ALA A 23 -10.74 24.27 7.80
C ALA A 23 -9.80 23.36 8.62
N VAL A 24 -9.35 23.79 9.80
CA VAL A 24 -8.51 23.01 10.73
C VAL A 24 -9.25 21.78 11.25
N LYS A 25 -10.54 21.91 11.62
CA LYS A 25 -11.37 20.76 12.03
C LYS A 25 -11.53 19.72 10.92
N THR A 26 -11.55 20.15 9.67
CA THR A 26 -11.60 19.27 8.49
C THR A 26 -10.22 18.96 7.90
N GLN A 27 -9.14 19.45 8.51
CA GLN A 27 -7.79 19.28 7.98
C GLN A 27 -7.34 17.84 8.19
N SER A 28 -7.65 17.00 7.22
CA SER A 28 -7.09 15.66 7.13
C SER A 28 -5.78 15.72 6.35
N ILE A 29 -4.68 15.30 6.98
CA ILE A 29 -3.47 14.97 6.23
C ILE A 29 -3.74 13.63 5.54
N SER A 30 -4.26 13.67 4.31
CA SER A 30 -4.36 12.47 3.49
C SER A 30 -2.95 12.08 3.04
N THR A 31 -2.45 10.96 3.55
CA THR A 31 -1.20 10.34 3.08
C THR A 31 -1.45 9.41 1.88
N SER A 32 -2.69 9.38 1.36
CA SER A 32 -3.02 8.51 0.23
C SER A 32 -2.50 9.14 -1.05
N VAL A 33 -1.49 8.51 -1.64
CA VAL A 33 -1.02 8.85 -2.98
C VAL A 33 -2.17 8.59 -3.98
N PRO A 34 -2.43 9.49 -4.93
CA PRO A 34 -3.38 9.22 -6.01
C PRO A 34 -2.94 7.94 -6.75
N ARG A 35 -3.91 7.18 -7.26
CA ARG A 35 -3.65 5.97 -8.06
C ARG A 35 -4.01 6.15 -9.54
N VAL A 36 -4.70 7.23 -9.85
CA VAL A 36 -5.15 7.60 -11.18
C VAL A 36 -4.84 9.07 -11.44
N PHE A 37 -4.59 9.42 -12.70
CA PHE A 37 -4.50 10.81 -13.16
C PHE A 37 -5.87 11.40 -13.45
N ASP A 38 -6.85 10.55 -13.81
CA ASP A 38 -8.22 10.95 -14.16
C ASP A 38 -9.22 10.26 -13.21
N GLU A 39 -9.90 11.06 -12.38
CA GLU A 39 -10.88 10.57 -11.41
C GLU A 39 -12.16 10.00 -12.06
N ASN A 40 -12.39 10.27 -13.35
CA ASN A 40 -13.49 9.65 -14.10
C ASN A 40 -13.23 8.17 -14.40
N PHE A 41 -11.98 7.73 -14.29
CA PHE A 41 -11.56 6.34 -14.46
C PHE A 41 -11.01 5.75 -13.16
N PRO A 42 -11.81 5.67 -12.08
CA PRO A 42 -11.32 5.26 -10.77
C PRO A 42 -10.96 3.78 -10.71
N ILE A 43 -10.02 3.42 -9.84
CA ILE A 43 -9.72 2.02 -9.50
C ILE A 43 -10.65 1.54 -8.40
N PHE A 44 -11.26 0.37 -8.59
CA PHE A 44 -12.11 -0.26 -7.61
C PHE A 44 -11.34 -0.56 -6.31
N ARG A 45 -11.91 -0.13 -5.19
CA ARG A 45 -11.39 -0.40 -3.85
C ARG A 45 -12.47 -1.12 -3.07
N PHE A 46 -12.38 -2.44 -3.01
CA PHE A 46 -13.31 -3.25 -2.23
C PHE A 46 -13.37 -2.77 -0.77
N GLU A 47 -14.56 -2.86 -0.19
CA GLU A 47 -14.78 -2.75 1.24
C GLU A 47 -14.33 -4.04 1.94
N ALA A 48 -13.50 -3.89 2.99
CA ALA A 48 -12.96 -5.03 3.70
C ALA A 48 -14.08 -5.83 4.40
N ASN A 49 -13.95 -7.15 4.37
CA ASN A 49 -14.90 -8.11 4.94
C ASN A 49 -16.34 -7.95 4.43
N ASN A 50 -16.53 -7.50 3.19
CA ASN A 50 -17.85 -7.27 2.58
C ASN A 50 -18.01 -8.04 1.25
N LYS A 51 -19.19 -7.93 0.62
CA LYS A 51 -19.55 -8.56 -0.65
C LYS A 51 -19.83 -7.49 -1.71
N HIS A 52 -19.58 -7.81 -2.98
CA HIS A 52 -19.85 -6.90 -4.10
C HIS A 52 -20.44 -7.68 -5.27
N LEU A 53 -21.45 -7.10 -5.92
CA LEU A 53 -21.97 -7.59 -7.18
C LEU A 53 -21.32 -6.78 -8.31
N VAL A 54 -20.66 -7.45 -9.25
CA VAL A 54 -19.93 -6.80 -10.33
C VAL A 54 -20.21 -7.47 -11.67
N TYR A 55 -20.27 -6.71 -12.74
CA TYR A 55 -20.28 -7.23 -14.11
C TYR A 55 -18.96 -6.93 -14.78
N VAL A 56 -18.40 -7.91 -15.48
CA VAL A 56 -17.20 -7.71 -16.31
C VAL A 56 -17.67 -7.45 -17.74
N PRO A 57 -17.42 -6.26 -18.32
CA PRO A 57 -17.79 -5.96 -19.69
C PRO A 57 -17.31 -7.02 -20.67
N ASN A 58 -18.07 -7.25 -21.74
CA ASN A 58 -17.85 -8.33 -22.71
C ASN A 58 -16.74 -8.01 -23.72
N PHE A 59 -15.56 -7.63 -23.22
CA PHE A 59 -14.37 -7.36 -24.01
C PHE A 59 -13.42 -8.55 -23.93
N PHE A 60 -13.31 -9.29 -25.03
CA PHE A 60 -12.40 -10.42 -25.16
C PHE A 60 -11.66 -10.38 -26.51
N GLU A 61 -10.47 -10.95 -26.51
CA GLU A 61 -9.69 -11.31 -27.69
C GLU A 61 -9.78 -12.83 -27.87
N VAL A 62 -9.63 -13.33 -29.10
CA VAL A 62 -9.59 -14.78 -29.37
C VAL A 62 -8.15 -15.14 -29.71
N ASP A 63 -7.59 -16.13 -29.01
CA ASP A 63 -6.24 -16.62 -29.30
C ASP A 63 -6.20 -17.56 -30.51
N GLU A 64 -4.99 -18.00 -30.89
CA GLU A 64 -4.76 -18.86 -32.07
C GLU A 64 -5.50 -20.21 -31.97
N ASP A 65 -5.78 -20.67 -30.74
CA ASP A 65 -6.48 -21.91 -30.45
C ASP A 65 -8.01 -21.74 -30.39
N GLY A 66 -8.51 -20.52 -30.61
CA GLY A 66 -9.93 -20.19 -30.57
C GLY A 66 -10.49 -19.93 -29.16
N ASN A 67 -9.65 -19.86 -28.13
CA ASN A 67 -10.10 -19.57 -26.78
C ASN A 67 -10.23 -18.06 -26.57
N LYS A 68 -11.29 -17.66 -25.85
CA LYS A 68 -11.47 -16.27 -25.45
C LYS A 68 -10.52 -15.92 -24.30
N GLN A 69 -9.90 -14.76 -24.42
CA GLN A 69 -9.06 -14.15 -23.40
C GLN A 69 -9.64 -12.79 -23.04
N LEU A 70 -9.80 -12.52 -21.74
CA LEU A 70 -10.27 -11.21 -21.28
C LEU A 70 -9.31 -10.11 -21.76
N VAL A 71 -9.85 -9.06 -22.37
CA VAL A 71 -9.10 -7.85 -22.71
C VAL A 71 -8.67 -7.17 -21.41
N ARG A 72 -7.36 -7.09 -21.21
CA ARG A 72 -6.75 -6.49 -20.01
C ARG A 72 -5.41 -5.85 -20.31
N GLU A 73 -5.07 -4.79 -19.59
CA GLU A 73 -3.72 -4.23 -19.56
C GLU A 73 -2.86 -5.04 -18.59
N THR A 74 -1.64 -5.37 -19.02
CA THR A 74 -0.64 -6.06 -18.19
C THR A 74 0.52 -5.12 -17.93
N ALA A 75 0.81 -4.86 -16.66
CA ALA A 75 1.92 -4.00 -16.25
C ALA A 75 2.82 -4.73 -15.24
N TYR A 76 4.13 -4.60 -15.41
CA TYR A 76 5.13 -4.95 -14.40
C TYR A 76 5.29 -3.73 -13.50
N VAL A 77 4.94 -3.84 -12.21
CA VAL A 77 4.76 -2.68 -11.34
C VAL A 77 5.70 -2.76 -10.14
N HIS A 78 6.61 -1.80 -10.04
CA HIS A 78 7.41 -1.59 -8.85
C HIS A 78 6.56 -0.94 -7.75
N SER A 79 6.68 -1.43 -6.53
CA SER A 79 6.20 -0.72 -5.35
C SER A 79 7.31 0.18 -4.83
N VAL A 80 7.03 1.48 -4.70
CA VAL A 80 7.98 2.51 -4.26
C VAL A 80 7.49 3.11 -2.94
N THR A 81 8.37 3.14 -1.95
CA THR A 81 8.12 3.71 -0.63
C THR A 81 8.99 4.93 -0.45
N ASN A 82 8.36 6.07 -0.16
CA ASN A 82 9.05 7.33 0.14
C ASN A 82 8.48 7.88 1.45
N GLY A 83 9.22 7.74 2.55
CA GLY A 83 8.73 8.02 3.90
C GLY A 83 7.46 7.24 4.22
N ARG A 84 6.32 7.93 4.32
CA ARG A 84 4.99 7.32 4.57
C ARG A 84 4.15 7.10 3.31
N ALA A 85 4.63 7.58 2.16
CA ALA A 85 3.94 7.44 0.88
C ALA A 85 4.27 6.10 0.23
N PHE A 86 3.25 5.43 -0.30
CA PHE A 86 3.38 4.19 -1.04
C PHE A 86 2.80 4.38 -2.44
N SER A 87 3.69 4.38 -3.43
CA SER A 87 3.38 4.61 -4.83
C SER A 87 3.68 3.36 -5.65
N GLN A 88 3.11 3.30 -6.86
CA GLN A 88 3.28 2.19 -7.78
C GLN A 88 3.56 2.72 -9.17
N TYR A 89 4.65 2.26 -9.78
CA TYR A 89 5.09 2.72 -11.10
C TYR A 89 5.44 1.55 -11.99
N ARG A 90 5.14 1.70 -13.28
CA ARG A 90 5.46 0.68 -14.28
C ARG A 90 6.96 0.58 -14.51
N SER A 91 7.45 -0.64 -14.58
CA SER A 91 8.80 -0.92 -15.09
C SER A 91 8.82 -0.75 -16.60
N THR A 92 9.82 -0.02 -17.11
CA THR A 92 10.12 0.03 -18.55
C THR A 92 11.18 -0.98 -18.97
N GLN A 93 11.60 -1.87 -18.06
CA GLN A 93 12.68 -2.81 -18.32
C GLN A 93 12.33 -3.72 -19.50
N GLY A 94 13.23 -3.77 -20.50
CA GLY A 94 13.10 -4.64 -21.67
C GLY A 94 12.09 -4.19 -22.73
N LEU A 95 11.44 -3.03 -22.57
CA LEU A 95 10.68 -2.40 -23.65
C LEU A 95 11.64 -1.95 -24.76
N LYS A 96 11.24 -2.09 -26.02
CA LYS A 96 12.07 -1.77 -27.20
C LYS A 96 11.30 -0.89 -28.16
N GLY A 97 12.00 -0.04 -28.92
CA GLY A 97 11.40 0.81 -29.95
C GLY A 97 10.64 2.00 -29.38
N LEU A 98 11.01 2.46 -28.18
CA LEU A 98 10.41 3.61 -27.49
C LEU A 98 11.44 4.70 -27.17
N GLU A 99 12.62 4.64 -27.79
CA GLU A 99 13.72 5.57 -27.55
C GLU A 99 13.35 7.00 -27.92
N GLU A 100 12.54 7.20 -28.97
CA GLU A 100 12.02 8.51 -29.38
C GLU A 100 11.09 9.14 -28.33
N TYR A 101 10.50 8.33 -27.45
CA TYR A 101 9.67 8.75 -26.33
C TYR A 101 10.46 8.89 -25.03
N GLY A 102 11.80 8.78 -25.08
CA GLY A 102 12.66 8.85 -23.89
C GLY A 102 12.64 7.61 -23.01
N ILE A 103 12.31 6.44 -23.57
CA ILE A 103 12.30 5.15 -22.85
C ILE A 103 13.30 4.22 -23.52
N SER A 104 14.46 4.01 -22.88
CA SER A 104 15.55 3.19 -23.44
C SER A 104 15.35 1.68 -23.27
N GLY A 105 14.42 1.27 -22.41
CA GLY A 105 14.27 -0.13 -21.99
C GLY A 105 15.20 -0.53 -20.83
N ASN A 106 16.09 0.35 -20.36
CA ASN A 106 16.90 0.15 -19.16
C ASN A 106 16.27 0.92 -18.00
N SER A 107 15.35 0.29 -17.28
CA SER A 107 14.52 1.00 -16.29
C SER A 107 15.34 1.46 -15.08
N PRO A 108 15.35 2.77 -14.74
CA PRO A 108 15.96 3.27 -13.52
C PRO A 108 15.43 2.62 -12.24
N LEU A 109 14.12 2.34 -12.19
CA LEU A 109 13.48 1.64 -11.07
C LEU A 109 14.06 0.22 -10.87
N MET A 110 14.36 -0.49 -11.96
CA MET A 110 14.98 -1.81 -11.90
C MET A 110 16.42 -1.73 -11.38
N THR A 111 17.21 -0.77 -11.87
CA THR A 111 18.57 -0.52 -11.36
C THR A 111 18.56 -0.23 -9.86
N ALA A 112 17.67 0.64 -9.40
CA ALA A 112 17.53 0.97 -7.99
C ALA A 112 17.04 -0.21 -7.12
N THR A 113 16.26 -1.14 -7.70
CA THR A 113 15.88 -2.40 -7.03
C THR A 113 17.11 -3.25 -6.70
N GLN A 114 18.14 -3.25 -7.56
CA GLN A 114 19.41 -3.96 -7.29
C GLN A 114 20.17 -3.32 -6.12
N GLU A 115 20.19 -1.99 -6.03
CA GLU A 115 20.77 -1.28 -4.88
C GLU A 115 20.04 -1.64 -3.57
N CYS A 116 18.70 -1.75 -3.60
CA CYS A 116 17.91 -2.20 -2.47
C CYS A 116 18.26 -3.64 -2.04
N TRP A 117 18.51 -4.53 -3.01
CA TRP A 117 18.95 -5.89 -2.74
C TRP A 117 20.34 -5.94 -2.11
N GLU A 118 21.26 -5.08 -2.56
CA GLU A 118 22.59 -4.97 -1.97
C GLU A 118 22.51 -4.56 -0.49
N LEU A 119 21.72 -3.51 -0.19
CA LEU A 119 21.49 -3.08 1.18
C LEU A 119 20.86 -4.19 2.03
N TYR A 120 19.83 -4.86 1.50
CA TYR A 120 19.18 -5.99 2.15
C TYR A 120 20.19 -7.09 2.51
N ASN A 121 21.06 -7.48 1.57
CA ASN A 121 22.03 -8.55 1.78
C ASN A 121 23.05 -8.19 2.87
N ILE A 122 23.53 -6.95 2.89
CA ILE A 122 24.43 -6.45 3.94
C ILE A 122 23.73 -6.50 5.31
N LYS A 123 22.49 -6.00 5.41
CA LYS A 123 21.72 -6.01 6.66
C LYS A 123 21.43 -7.44 7.14
N TYR A 124 20.98 -8.30 6.24
CA TYR A 124 20.65 -9.69 6.54
C TYR A 124 21.86 -10.45 7.08
N LYS A 125 23.04 -10.26 6.46
CA LYS A 125 24.30 -10.84 6.95
C LYS A 125 24.65 -10.35 8.36
N LYS A 126 24.53 -9.04 8.63
CA LYS A 126 24.79 -8.48 9.97
C LYS A 126 23.84 -9.03 11.04
N VAL A 127 22.55 -9.19 10.70
CA VAL A 127 21.58 -9.79 11.62
C VAL A 127 21.92 -11.24 11.92
N ALA A 128 22.31 -12.02 10.91
CA ALA A 128 22.74 -13.40 11.09
C ALA A 128 24.00 -13.50 11.97
N GLU A 129 25.01 -12.63 11.73
CA GLU A 129 26.21 -12.52 12.56
C GLU A 129 25.88 -12.16 14.02
N GLN A 130 24.97 -11.21 14.25
CA GLN A 130 24.53 -10.81 15.60
C GLN A 130 23.80 -11.91 16.36
N LEU A 131 23.06 -12.75 15.63
CA LEU A 131 22.33 -13.88 16.21
C LEU A 131 23.19 -15.15 16.29
N GLY A 132 24.42 -15.13 15.76
CA GLY A 132 25.30 -16.30 15.71
C GLY A 132 24.75 -17.44 14.85
N VAL A 133 23.92 -17.14 13.85
CA VAL A 133 23.28 -18.12 12.95
C VAL A 133 23.94 -18.04 11.57
N ASP A 134 24.28 -19.19 10.98
CA ASP A 134 24.67 -19.22 9.57
C ASP A 134 23.43 -18.96 8.69
N PRO A 135 23.42 -17.90 7.85
CA PRO A 135 22.30 -17.63 6.96
C PRO A 135 21.95 -18.79 6.01
N ASN A 136 22.90 -19.69 5.75
CA ASN A 136 22.71 -20.85 4.88
C ASN A 136 22.23 -22.10 5.63
N ASP A 137 22.21 -22.08 6.96
CA ASP A 137 21.79 -23.21 7.81
C ASP A 137 20.81 -22.79 8.93
N ASP A 138 19.81 -21.99 8.58
CA ASP A 138 18.75 -21.54 9.50
C ASP A 138 17.67 -22.62 9.73
N LYS A 139 18.05 -23.76 10.30
CA LYS A 139 17.13 -24.90 10.55
C LYS A 139 15.96 -24.55 11.48
N GLY A 140 16.10 -23.52 12.30
CA GLY A 140 15.08 -23.04 13.23
C GLY A 140 14.15 -21.97 12.66
N GLU A 141 14.36 -21.53 11.41
CA GLU A 141 13.70 -20.37 10.81
C GLU A 141 13.82 -19.08 11.66
N VAL A 142 14.88 -18.95 12.46
CA VAL A 142 15.11 -17.83 13.39
C VAL A 142 15.29 -16.52 12.61
N LEU A 143 15.85 -16.59 11.40
CA LEU A 143 16.05 -15.44 10.53
C LEU A 143 14.80 -15.09 9.72
N LYS A 144 13.79 -15.97 9.65
CA LYS A 144 12.59 -15.75 8.81
C LYS A 144 11.81 -14.48 9.15
N PRO A 145 11.52 -14.15 10.42
CA PRO A 145 10.87 -12.88 10.76
C PRO A 145 11.69 -11.67 10.31
N LYS A 146 13.02 -11.72 10.52
CA LYS A 146 13.94 -10.64 10.13
C LYS A 146 14.11 -10.51 8.62
N ARG A 147 14.12 -11.63 7.89
CA ARG A 147 14.07 -11.65 6.44
C ARG A 147 12.82 -10.93 5.93
N ILE A 148 11.65 -11.25 6.46
CA ILE A 148 10.38 -10.61 6.06
C ILE A 148 10.40 -9.11 6.39
N GLU A 149 10.90 -8.75 7.56
CA GLU A 149 11.06 -7.35 7.99
C GLU A 149 11.95 -6.57 6.99
N LEU A 150 13.16 -7.06 6.72
CA LEU A 150 14.11 -6.41 5.83
C LEU A 150 13.61 -6.34 4.37
N LEU A 151 12.95 -7.38 3.87
CA LEU A 151 12.35 -7.36 2.54
C LEU A 151 11.26 -6.29 2.41
N ASN A 152 10.55 -6.00 3.50
CA ASN A 152 9.52 -4.97 3.54
C ASN A 152 10.07 -3.55 3.65
N GLN A 153 11.29 -3.38 4.17
CA GLN A 153 11.96 -2.09 4.30
C GLN A 153 12.59 -1.57 3.00
N ARG A 154 12.65 -2.38 1.94
CA ARG A 154 13.18 -1.93 0.64
C ARG A 154 12.36 -0.77 0.10
N ALA A 155 13.03 0.35 -0.20
CA ALA A 155 12.40 1.54 -0.75
C ALA A 155 11.75 1.23 -2.11
N ILE A 156 12.43 0.46 -2.96
CA ILE A 156 11.90 0.00 -4.24
C ILE A 156 11.91 -1.53 -4.25
N LYS A 157 10.75 -2.14 -4.53
CA LYS A 157 10.58 -3.59 -4.62
C LYS A 157 10.65 -4.07 -6.06
N ASP A 158 10.95 -5.35 -6.23
CA ASP A 158 10.87 -6.04 -7.52
C ASP A 158 9.49 -5.82 -8.16
N PRO A 159 9.41 -5.73 -9.49
CA PRO A 159 8.14 -5.49 -10.13
C PRO A 159 7.29 -6.75 -10.09
N ASP A 160 6.04 -6.60 -9.65
CA ASP A 160 5.03 -7.65 -9.74
C ASP A 160 4.17 -7.42 -10.98
N VAL A 161 3.77 -8.50 -11.65
CA VAL A 161 2.77 -8.42 -12.72
C VAL A 161 1.40 -8.09 -12.12
N LYS A 162 0.76 -7.06 -12.68
CA LYS A 162 -0.60 -6.62 -12.37
C LYS A 162 -1.44 -6.62 -13.66
N TYR A 163 -2.69 -7.03 -13.53
CA TYR A 163 -3.69 -6.98 -14.58
C TYR A 163 -4.73 -5.92 -14.25
N TYR A 164 -5.12 -5.16 -15.27
CA TYR A 164 -6.15 -4.12 -15.17
C TYR A 164 -7.21 -4.32 -16.26
N PHE A 165 -8.47 -4.36 -15.86
CA PHE A 165 -9.62 -4.48 -16.77
C PHE A 165 -10.83 -3.77 -16.17
N PRO A 166 -11.78 -3.28 -16.98
CA PRO A 166 -12.95 -2.60 -16.45
C PRO A 166 -13.89 -3.59 -15.75
N ILE A 167 -14.58 -3.11 -14.73
CA ILE A 167 -15.72 -3.76 -14.10
C ILE A 167 -16.81 -2.74 -13.85
N VAL A 168 -18.06 -3.16 -13.92
CA VAL A 168 -19.22 -2.40 -13.48
C VAL A 168 -19.60 -2.89 -12.09
N VAL A 169 -19.58 -2.00 -11.10
CA VAL A 169 -19.91 -2.33 -9.71
C VAL A 169 -21.30 -1.81 -9.41
N PHE A 170 -22.19 -2.68 -8.94
CA PHE A 170 -23.56 -2.33 -8.58
C PHE A 170 -23.66 -1.94 -7.11
N GLU A 171 -24.46 -0.91 -6.82
CA GLU A 171 -24.91 -0.67 -5.44
C GLU A 171 -25.91 -1.75 -5.05
N THR A 172 -25.77 -2.29 -3.83
CA THR A 172 -26.59 -3.40 -3.33
C THR A 172 -27.13 -3.09 -1.95
N GLU A 173 -28.27 -3.70 -1.62
CA GLU A 173 -28.85 -3.57 -0.29
C GLU A 173 -27.95 -4.22 0.76
N LYS A 174 -27.97 -3.71 2.00
CA LYS A 174 -27.29 -4.35 3.13
C LYS A 174 -28.24 -5.33 3.82
N ASP A 175 -27.74 -6.53 4.07
CA ASP A 175 -28.40 -7.52 4.91
C ASP A 175 -28.53 -6.97 6.34
N ALA A 176 -29.77 -6.87 6.83
CA ALA A 176 -30.07 -6.22 8.11
C ALA A 176 -29.48 -6.95 9.34
N LYS A 177 -29.11 -8.23 9.22
CA LYS A 177 -28.57 -9.03 10.33
C LYS A 177 -27.06 -8.97 10.40
N THR A 178 -26.41 -9.05 9.25
CA THR A 178 -24.95 -9.17 9.13
C THR A 178 -24.27 -7.85 8.77
N GLY A 179 -25.03 -6.87 8.25
CA GLY A 179 -24.50 -5.60 7.76
C GLY A 179 -23.69 -5.73 6.46
N LEU A 180 -23.56 -6.94 5.91
CA LEU A 180 -22.90 -7.22 4.66
C LEU A 180 -23.81 -6.83 3.49
N ASN A 181 -23.21 -6.44 2.38
CA ASN A 181 -23.94 -6.28 1.13
C ASN A 181 -24.57 -7.62 0.73
N SER A 182 -25.84 -7.55 0.34
CA SER A 182 -26.56 -8.61 -0.34
C SER A 182 -26.15 -8.67 -1.82
N PHE A 183 -26.87 -9.46 -2.61
CA PHE A 183 -26.73 -9.44 -4.07
C PHE A 183 -27.96 -8.85 -4.77
N ASP A 184 -28.82 -8.17 -4.00
CA ASP A 184 -29.99 -7.46 -4.49
C ASP A 184 -29.57 -6.01 -4.76
N TRP A 185 -29.64 -5.59 -6.02
CA TRP A 185 -29.20 -4.25 -6.43
C TRP A 185 -30.19 -3.17 -6.01
N ILE A 186 -29.66 -1.98 -5.73
CA ILE A 186 -30.45 -0.77 -5.50
C ILE A 186 -30.78 -0.16 -6.87
N THR A 187 -32.04 0.20 -7.10
CA THR A 187 -32.48 0.83 -8.34
C THR A 187 -32.74 2.33 -8.19
N HIS A 188 -32.83 3.02 -9.33
CA HIS A 188 -33.24 4.41 -9.44
C HIS A 188 -34.03 4.62 -10.72
N GLU A 189 -34.88 5.66 -10.72
CA GLU A 189 -35.57 6.08 -11.94
C GLU A 189 -34.63 6.88 -12.83
N VAL A 190 -34.54 6.48 -14.10
CA VAL A 190 -33.83 7.20 -15.15
C VAL A 190 -34.86 7.73 -16.14
N GLU A 191 -34.87 9.06 -16.31
CA GLU A 191 -35.81 9.73 -17.21
C GLU A 191 -35.70 9.18 -18.64
N GLY A 192 -36.82 8.76 -19.21
CA GLY A 192 -36.89 8.19 -20.57
C GLY A 192 -36.44 6.74 -20.70
N VAL A 193 -35.94 6.09 -19.64
CA VAL A 193 -35.46 4.69 -19.65
C VAL A 193 -36.19 3.80 -18.62
N GLY A 194 -36.64 4.39 -17.51
CA GLY A 194 -37.34 3.69 -16.42
C GLY A 194 -36.41 3.31 -15.27
N THR A 195 -36.81 2.31 -14.48
CA THR A 195 -36.08 1.87 -13.29
C THR A 195 -34.83 1.06 -13.66
N LEU A 196 -33.63 1.58 -13.36
CA LEU A 196 -32.35 0.91 -13.61
C LEU A 196 -31.54 0.67 -12.32
N PRO A 197 -30.72 -0.39 -12.26
CA PRO A 197 -29.74 -0.57 -11.18
C PRO A 197 -28.78 0.62 -11.09
N LYS A 198 -28.43 1.04 -9.88
CA LYS A 198 -27.34 2.00 -9.66
C LYS A 198 -26.00 1.29 -9.82
N TYR A 199 -25.12 1.87 -10.62
CA TYR A 199 -23.79 1.32 -10.87
C TYR A 199 -22.75 2.40 -11.11
N LYS A 200 -21.49 1.99 -11.02
CA LYS A 200 -20.35 2.79 -11.48
C LYS A 200 -19.28 1.88 -12.10
N ILE A 201 -18.62 2.37 -13.15
CA ILE A 201 -17.53 1.65 -13.82
C ILE A 201 -16.21 1.97 -13.12
N PHE A 202 -15.39 0.95 -12.94
CA PHE A 202 -14.08 1.03 -12.30
C PHE A 202 -13.05 0.18 -13.02
N TRP A 203 -11.77 0.51 -12.83
CA TRP A 203 -10.65 -0.38 -13.13
C TRP A 203 -10.53 -1.39 -12.00
N MET A 204 -10.50 -2.68 -12.34
CA MET A 204 -10.12 -3.72 -11.40
C MET A 204 -8.62 -3.99 -11.49
N GLU A 205 -7.91 -3.86 -10.37
CA GLU A 205 -6.50 -4.23 -10.23
C GLU A 205 -6.38 -5.65 -9.64
N VAL A 206 -5.72 -6.56 -10.35
CA VAL A 206 -5.49 -7.94 -9.90
C VAL A 206 -4.00 -8.28 -9.97
N SER A 207 -3.41 -8.77 -8.88
CA SER A 207 -2.04 -9.28 -8.92
C SER A 207 -1.96 -10.60 -9.69
N GLU A 208 -0.80 -10.90 -10.27
CA GLU A 208 -0.58 -12.16 -10.99
C GLU A 208 -0.90 -13.38 -10.12
N ASN A 209 -0.50 -13.37 -8.85
CA ASN A 209 -0.82 -14.44 -7.93
C ASN A 209 -2.34 -14.60 -7.70
N SER A 210 -3.07 -13.49 -7.55
CA SER A 210 -4.53 -13.54 -7.40
C SER A 210 -5.19 -14.00 -8.71
N TRP A 211 -4.62 -13.60 -9.85
CA TRP A 211 -5.09 -14.04 -11.14
C TRP A 211 -4.95 -15.55 -11.30
N LYS A 212 -3.74 -16.10 -11.13
CA LYS A 212 -3.46 -17.53 -11.24
C LYS A 212 -4.28 -18.37 -10.27
N ASN A 213 -4.44 -17.91 -9.03
CA ASN A 213 -5.07 -18.72 -7.99
C ASN A 213 -6.59 -18.59 -7.89
N ILE A 214 -7.17 -17.50 -8.42
CA ILE A 214 -8.61 -17.21 -8.28
C ILE A 214 -9.25 -17.06 -9.67
N TRP A 215 -8.79 -16.10 -10.47
CA TRP A 215 -9.43 -15.73 -11.73
C TRP A 215 -9.25 -16.76 -12.84
N ALA A 216 -8.03 -17.29 -12.99
CA ALA A 216 -7.74 -18.35 -13.96
C ALA A 216 -8.52 -19.63 -13.62
N LYS A 217 -8.54 -20.03 -12.34
CA LYS A 217 -9.33 -21.19 -11.88
C LYS A 217 -10.83 -21.01 -12.09
N LEU A 218 -11.33 -19.77 -11.96
CA LEU A 218 -12.72 -19.45 -12.29
C LEU A 218 -12.98 -19.68 -13.78
N ALA A 219 -12.08 -19.23 -14.66
CA ALA A 219 -12.19 -19.47 -16.10
C ALA A 219 -12.11 -20.98 -16.43
N ASP A 220 -11.24 -21.74 -15.75
CA ASP A 220 -11.13 -23.20 -15.93
C ASP A 220 -12.42 -23.96 -15.54
N SER A 221 -13.28 -23.34 -14.71
CA SER A 221 -14.58 -23.91 -14.34
C SER A 221 -15.71 -23.60 -15.33
N MET A 222 -15.42 -22.80 -16.37
CA MET A 222 -16.37 -22.45 -17.42
C MET A 222 -16.30 -23.44 -18.59
N ASP A 223 -17.21 -23.29 -19.55
CA ASP A 223 -17.17 -24.05 -20.80
C ASP A 223 -15.83 -23.82 -21.52
N THR A 224 -15.30 -24.89 -22.13
CA THR A 224 -13.99 -24.87 -22.79
C THR A 224 -13.92 -23.75 -23.84
N GLY A 225 -12.92 -22.88 -23.71
CA GLY A 225 -12.70 -21.74 -24.60
C GLY A 225 -13.45 -20.46 -24.22
N ASP A 226 -14.21 -20.44 -23.12
CA ASP A 226 -14.85 -19.21 -22.60
C ASP A 226 -13.97 -18.48 -21.58
N CYS A 227 -14.35 -17.24 -21.24
CA CYS A 227 -13.66 -16.44 -20.23
C CYS A 227 -14.62 -15.63 -19.36
N VAL A 228 -14.07 -14.87 -18.40
CA VAL A 228 -14.84 -14.04 -17.46
C VAL A 228 -15.52 -12.82 -18.09
N ALA A 229 -15.23 -12.49 -19.36
CA ALA A 229 -15.87 -11.38 -20.06
C ALA A 229 -17.39 -11.63 -20.23
N GLY A 230 -18.20 -10.59 -20.05
CA GLY A 230 -19.65 -10.67 -20.16
C GLY A 230 -20.32 -11.43 -19.00
N LYS A 231 -19.62 -11.68 -17.89
CA LYS A 231 -20.16 -12.41 -16.74
C LYS A 231 -20.53 -11.46 -15.60
N LEU A 232 -21.68 -11.72 -14.98
CA LEU A 232 -22.06 -11.17 -13.69
C LEU A 232 -21.42 -12.01 -12.58
N LEU A 233 -20.72 -11.38 -11.66
CA LEU A 233 -19.92 -12.02 -10.62
C LEU A 233 -20.31 -11.49 -9.25
N SER A 234 -20.36 -12.39 -8.25
CA SER A 234 -20.31 -11.99 -6.85
C SER A 234 -18.89 -12.14 -6.32
N LEU A 235 -18.31 -11.03 -5.86
CA LEU A 235 -17.03 -10.98 -5.15
C LEU A 235 -17.29 -11.01 -3.64
N ASN A 236 -16.96 -12.12 -3.00
CA ASN A 236 -17.09 -12.28 -1.56
C ASN A 236 -15.73 -12.11 -0.88
N TYR A 237 -15.55 -10.99 -0.19
CA TYR A 237 -14.35 -10.72 0.62
C TYR A 237 -14.59 -10.96 2.12
N ASN A 238 -15.79 -11.40 2.50
CA ASN A 238 -16.11 -11.76 3.88
C ASN A 238 -15.44 -13.09 4.24
N PHE A 239 -14.67 -13.08 5.32
CA PHE A 239 -13.92 -14.25 5.79
C PHE A 239 -13.96 -14.43 7.30
N THR A 240 -14.43 -13.42 8.04
CA THR A 240 -14.55 -13.44 9.49
C THR A 240 -15.88 -12.84 9.93
N ASP A 241 -16.43 -13.37 11.02
CA ASP A 241 -17.62 -12.83 11.68
C ASP A 241 -17.28 -11.70 12.67
N ASP A 242 -16.00 -11.56 13.05
CA ASP A 242 -15.54 -10.54 14.01
C ASP A 242 -14.36 -9.73 13.45
N PRO A 243 -14.64 -8.69 12.63
CA PRO A 243 -13.62 -7.85 12.02
C PRO A 243 -12.70 -7.13 13.01
N SER A 244 -13.16 -6.94 14.26
CA SER A 244 -12.43 -6.17 15.28
C SER A 244 -11.15 -6.88 15.76
N LYS A 245 -11.09 -8.20 15.61
CA LYS A 245 -9.94 -9.02 15.98
C LYS A 245 -8.86 -9.09 14.91
N GLU A 246 -9.13 -8.58 13.71
CA GLU A 246 -8.24 -8.72 12.58
C GLU A 246 -7.22 -7.58 12.49
N LYS A 247 -5.93 -7.92 12.63
CA LYS A 247 -4.84 -6.93 12.54
C LYS A 247 -4.72 -6.29 11.16
N ASN A 248 -5.07 -7.01 10.09
CA ASN A 248 -4.93 -6.55 8.71
C ASN A 248 -6.17 -6.88 7.87
N LEU A 249 -7.36 -6.50 8.37
CA LEU A 249 -8.66 -6.86 7.81
C LEU A 249 -8.73 -6.76 6.28
N ARG A 250 -8.29 -5.64 5.69
CA ARG A 250 -8.34 -5.43 4.23
C ARG A 250 -7.45 -6.42 3.46
N ARG A 251 -6.23 -6.65 3.92
CA ARG A 251 -5.30 -7.58 3.26
C ARG A 251 -5.85 -9.00 3.31
N ASP A 252 -6.33 -9.41 4.48
CA ASP A 252 -6.79 -10.77 4.72
C ASP A 252 -8.14 -11.02 4.02
N SER A 253 -9.00 -9.99 3.91
CA SER A 253 -10.17 -9.99 3.02
C SER A 253 -9.79 -10.27 1.56
N GLY A 254 -8.78 -9.56 1.03
CA GLY A 254 -8.31 -9.74 -0.34
C GLY A 254 -7.73 -11.14 -0.61
N LYS A 255 -7.02 -11.72 0.37
CA LYS A 255 -6.49 -13.09 0.28
C LYS A 255 -7.57 -14.17 0.26
N ASN A 256 -8.68 -13.91 0.95
CA ASN A 256 -9.81 -14.84 1.06
C ASN A 256 -10.93 -14.54 0.06
N LEU A 257 -10.66 -13.76 -0.98
CA LEU A 257 -11.64 -13.47 -2.03
C LEU A 257 -12.14 -14.77 -2.67
N GLN A 258 -13.46 -14.94 -2.67
CA GLN A 258 -14.16 -15.97 -3.43
C GLN A 258 -15.00 -15.32 -4.52
N ILE A 259 -14.97 -15.89 -5.72
CA ILE A 259 -15.72 -15.38 -6.87
C ILE A 259 -16.70 -16.44 -7.33
N ASN A 260 -17.96 -16.07 -7.50
CA ASN A 260 -18.99 -16.94 -8.06
C ASN A 260 -19.68 -16.25 -9.23
N ILE A 261 -19.90 -17.00 -10.32
CA ILE A 261 -20.65 -16.52 -11.48
C ILE A 261 -22.14 -16.54 -11.15
N ARG A 262 -22.82 -15.44 -11.48
CA ARG A 262 -24.27 -15.28 -11.35
C ARG A 262 -24.90 -15.37 -12.74
N GLN A 263 -26.05 -16.04 -12.82
CA GLN A 263 -26.80 -16.14 -14.05
C GLN A 263 -27.42 -14.79 -14.40
N ILE A 264 -27.17 -14.32 -15.62
CA ILE A 264 -27.86 -13.16 -16.19
C ILE A 264 -29.24 -13.64 -16.65
N LYS A 265 -30.30 -12.99 -16.21
CA LYS A 265 -31.65 -13.36 -16.64
C LYS A 265 -31.85 -12.92 -18.09
N PRO A 266 -32.60 -13.67 -18.92
CA PRO A 266 -32.78 -13.33 -20.33
C PRO A 266 -33.32 -11.92 -20.59
N GLN A 267 -34.18 -11.41 -19.70
CA GLN A 267 -34.72 -10.05 -19.79
C GLN A 267 -33.70 -8.94 -19.54
N ASP A 268 -32.57 -9.24 -18.89
CA ASP A 268 -31.57 -8.24 -18.51
C ASP A 268 -30.45 -8.11 -19.56
N VAL A 269 -30.47 -8.93 -20.62
CA VAL A 269 -29.39 -9.01 -21.63
C VAL A 269 -29.14 -7.66 -22.31
N GLU A 270 -30.19 -6.93 -22.66
CA GLU A 270 -30.07 -5.60 -23.27
C GLU A 270 -29.43 -4.57 -22.33
N PHE A 271 -29.69 -4.68 -21.02
CA PHE A 271 -29.06 -3.82 -20.02
C PHE A 271 -27.55 -4.10 -19.92
N PHE A 272 -27.11 -5.36 -19.94
CA PHE A 272 -25.67 -5.68 -19.93
C PHE A 272 -24.97 -5.26 -21.23
N ALA A 273 -25.64 -5.35 -22.38
CA ALA A 273 -25.11 -4.80 -23.63
C ALA A 273 -24.99 -3.26 -23.59
N TYR A 274 -25.94 -2.57 -22.96
CA TYR A 274 -25.82 -1.13 -22.69
C TYR A 274 -24.62 -0.82 -21.80
N LEU A 275 -24.35 -1.63 -20.76
CA LEU A 275 -23.18 -1.47 -19.91
C LEU A 275 -21.86 -1.68 -20.66
N ASP A 276 -21.81 -2.62 -21.61
CA ASP A 276 -20.65 -2.81 -22.49
C ASP A 276 -20.39 -1.55 -23.31
N GLU A 277 -21.42 -0.92 -23.87
CA GLU A 277 -21.29 0.33 -24.63
C GLU A 277 -20.80 1.50 -23.75
N GLN A 278 -21.28 1.59 -22.50
CA GLN A 278 -20.78 2.59 -21.54
C GLN A 278 -19.31 2.35 -21.15
N ALA A 279 -18.85 1.10 -21.21
CA ALA A 279 -17.48 0.72 -20.86
C ALA A 279 -16.50 0.77 -22.05
N LYS A 280 -16.95 1.08 -23.28
CA LYS A 280 -16.10 0.96 -24.50
C LYS A 280 -14.80 1.76 -24.47
N ASP A 281 -14.78 2.90 -23.77
CA ASP A 281 -13.60 3.76 -23.66
C ASP A 281 -12.58 3.24 -22.65
N TRP A 282 -12.92 2.21 -21.86
CA TRP A 282 -12.06 1.56 -20.88
C TRP A 282 -11.12 0.54 -21.55
N THR A 283 -10.28 1.05 -22.44
CA THR A 283 -9.32 0.26 -23.23
C THR A 283 -7.96 0.09 -22.54
N LYS A 284 -7.11 -0.81 -23.07
CA LYS A 284 -5.71 -0.95 -22.61
C LYS A 284 -4.95 0.38 -22.69
N GLN A 285 -5.19 1.18 -23.74
CA GLN A 285 -4.58 2.50 -23.88
C GLN A 285 -5.09 3.46 -22.79
N LYS A 286 -6.41 3.51 -22.58
CA LYS A 286 -6.98 4.35 -21.52
C LYS A 286 -6.41 3.98 -20.14
N ALA A 287 -6.20 2.69 -19.85
CA ALA A 287 -5.54 2.29 -18.61
C ALA A 287 -4.15 2.91 -18.45
N ARG A 288 -3.34 2.99 -19.53
CA ARG A 288 -2.01 3.63 -19.52
C ARG A 288 -2.09 5.14 -19.34
N ASP A 289 -3.13 5.77 -19.87
CA ASP A 289 -3.33 7.22 -19.77
C ASP A 289 -3.88 7.62 -18.39
N THR A 290 -4.68 6.77 -17.75
CA THR A 290 -5.41 7.13 -16.51
C THR A 290 -4.84 6.51 -15.25
N ILE A 291 -4.18 5.35 -15.30
CA ILE A 291 -3.67 4.66 -14.10
C ILE A 291 -2.18 4.92 -13.94
N ILE A 292 -1.77 5.48 -12.80
CA ILE A 292 -0.36 5.83 -12.52
C ILE A 292 0.55 4.60 -12.63
N ALA A 293 0.10 3.45 -12.13
CA ALA A 293 0.86 2.20 -12.19
C ALA A 293 0.98 1.59 -13.60
N CYS A 294 0.19 2.05 -14.58
CA CYS A 294 0.21 1.59 -15.98
C CYS A 294 0.92 2.59 -16.91
N ALA A 295 1.09 3.83 -16.48
CA ALA A 295 1.70 4.87 -17.29
C ALA A 295 3.13 4.53 -17.68
N LEU A 296 3.45 4.86 -18.92
CA LEU A 296 4.81 4.79 -19.45
C LEU A 296 5.48 6.13 -19.14
N LEU A 297 6.34 6.13 -18.13
CA LEU A 297 7.15 7.28 -17.75
C LEU A 297 8.50 7.20 -18.45
N THR A 298 9.04 8.36 -18.85
CA THR A 298 10.37 8.47 -19.44
C THR A 298 11.44 8.01 -18.44
N ASP A 299 12.63 7.68 -18.94
CA ASP A 299 13.75 7.32 -18.07
C ASP A 299 14.12 8.47 -17.12
N GLU A 300 14.03 9.73 -17.58
CA GLU A 300 14.25 10.92 -16.75
C GLU A 300 13.22 11.01 -15.61
N GLN A 301 11.94 10.84 -15.90
CA GLN A 301 10.88 10.84 -14.88
C GLN A 301 11.04 9.69 -13.88
N GLN A 302 11.42 8.50 -14.34
CA GLN A 302 11.73 7.38 -13.45
C GLN A 302 12.95 7.67 -12.58
N GLN A 303 13.96 8.34 -13.13
CA GLN A 303 15.15 8.71 -12.37
C GLN A 303 14.82 9.72 -11.26
N GLU A 304 13.95 10.70 -11.51
CA GLU A 304 13.48 11.63 -10.47
C GLU A 304 12.78 10.89 -9.32
N ILE A 305 11.90 9.94 -9.64
CA ILE A 305 11.22 9.09 -8.64
C ILE A 305 12.25 8.28 -7.83
N VAL A 306 13.24 7.71 -8.52
CA VAL A 306 14.32 6.94 -7.89
C VAL A 306 15.14 7.81 -6.95
N ASP A 307 15.54 9.01 -7.38
CA ASP A 307 16.41 9.89 -6.59
C ASP A 307 15.71 10.37 -5.32
N GLU A 308 14.41 10.63 -5.40
CA GLU A 308 13.60 10.96 -4.22
C GLU A 308 13.49 9.76 -3.26
N ALA A 309 13.10 8.58 -3.76
CA ALA A 309 12.85 7.42 -2.93
C ALA A 309 14.12 6.76 -2.36
N MET A 310 15.25 6.87 -3.07
CA MET A 310 16.50 6.18 -2.73
C MET A 310 17.48 7.02 -1.92
N ALA A 311 17.19 8.30 -1.65
CA ALA A 311 18.12 9.19 -0.93
C ALA A 311 18.62 8.59 0.39
N GLU A 312 17.72 8.12 1.25
CA GLU A 312 18.06 7.49 2.53
C GLU A 312 18.74 6.12 2.33
N THR A 313 18.23 5.31 1.39
CA THR A 313 18.76 3.98 1.07
C THR A 313 20.22 4.05 0.63
N ARG A 314 20.56 4.98 -0.26
CA ARG A 314 21.92 5.19 -0.78
C ARG A 314 22.85 5.73 0.31
N LEU A 315 22.37 6.64 1.17
CA LEU A 315 23.15 7.13 2.30
C LEU A 315 23.50 6.00 3.26
N GLU A 316 22.53 5.16 3.63
CA GLU A 316 22.76 4.02 4.52
C GLU A 316 23.69 2.98 3.88
N LEU A 317 23.46 2.64 2.60
CA LEU A 317 24.31 1.71 1.86
C LEU A 317 25.78 2.16 1.85
N ASN A 318 26.02 3.44 1.57
CA ASN A 318 27.37 4.02 1.58
C ASN A 318 28.00 3.97 2.98
N MET A 319 27.24 4.25 4.04
CA MET A 319 27.73 4.12 5.41
C MET A 319 28.16 2.68 5.73
N LEU A 320 27.33 1.69 5.40
CA LEU A 320 27.63 0.29 5.71
C LEU A 320 28.81 -0.25 4.88
N LYS A 321 28.93 0.16 3.61
CA LYS A 321 30.10 -0.15 2.76
C LYS A 321 31.38 0.46 3.31
N ASN A 322 31.35 1.71 3.76
CA ASN A 322 32.53 2.37 4.35
C ASN A 322 32.97 1.70 5.66
N VAL A 323 32.01 1.24 6.47
CA VAL A 323 32.32 0.43 7.67
C VAL A 323 32.95 -0.91 7.29
N GLN A 324 32.42 -1.60 6.28
CA GLN A 324 32.99 -2.89 5.81
C GLN A 324 34.38 -2.74 5.17
N ALA A 325 34.63 -1.65 4.46
CA ALA A 325 35.92 -1.37 3.83
C ALA A 325 37.00 -0.89 4.80
N GLY A 326 36.71 -0.80 6.11
CA GLY A 326 37.66 -0.30 7.11
C GLY A 326 38.02 1.18 6.94
N LEU A 327 37.26 1.93 6.13
CA LEU A 327 37.51 3.35 5.82
C LEU A 327 37.05 4.29 6.93
N THR A 328 36.50 3.76 8.02
CA THR A 328 36.27 4.50 9.28
C THR A 328 37.54 4.49 10.14
N GLY A 329 38.66 4.87 9.54
CA GLY A 329 39.88 5.26 10.24
C GLY A 329 39.76 6.69 10.75
N GLY A 330 38.95 6.92 11.77
CA GLY A 330 38.82 8.23 12.40
C GLY A 330 37.65 8.33 13.38
N ALA A 331 37.97 8.24 14.67
CA ALA A 331 37.10 8.45 15.83
C ALA A 331 35.98 7.40 16.03
N THR A 332 36.39 6.23 16.53
CA THR A 332 35.57 5.42 17.42
C THR A 332 35.24 6.25 18.66
N LYS A 333 34.15 7.05 18.63
CA LYS A 333 33.43 7.36 19.86
C LYS A 333 32.56 6.15 20.14
N GLN A 334 32.88 5.48 21.25
CA GLN A 334 32.06 4.46 21.87
C GLN A 334 30.61 4.98 21.91
N ILE A 335 29.71 4.33 21.17
CA ILE A 335 28.29 4.38 21.50
C ILE A 335 28.16 3.40 22.65
N GLU A 336 28.41 3.88 23.86
CA GLU A 336 27.88 3.23 25.05
C GLU A 336 26.36 3.17 24.90
N THR A 337 25.85 1.96 25.08
CA THR A 337 24.43 1.66 25.09
C THR A 337 23.87 2.24 26.39
N GLU A 338 23.40 3.49 26.39
CA GLU A 338 22.57 3.99 27.50
C GLU A 338 21.19 3.32 27.41
N GLN A 339 21.07 2.23 28.17
CA GLN A 339 19.81 1.69 28.65
C GLN A 339 19.09 2.71 29.53
N ASN A 340 17.75 2.73 29.45
CA ASN A 340 16.81 3.09 30.52
C ASN A 340 17.23 4.23 31.46
N LYS A 341 16.88 5.47 31.09
CA LYS A 341 16.67 6.55 32.07
C LYS A 341 15.22 7.01 31.98
N SER A 342 14.58 7.18 33.15
CA SER A 342 13.19 7.65 33.22
C SER A 342 13.11 9.11 32.75
N PRO A 343 11.97 9.56 32.20
CA PRO A 343 11.77 10.95 31.75
C PRO A 343 12.07 12.03 32.81
N GLU A 344 12.08 11.68 34.10
CA GLU A 344 12.33 12.63 35.20
C GLU A 344 13.81 13.03 35.32
N GLU A 345 14.75 12.18 34.91
CA GLU A 345 16.19 12.49 34.96
C GLU A 345 16.64 13.40 33.80
N LEU A 346 15.88 13.44 32.70
CA LEU A 346 16.16 14.31 31.54
C LEU A 346 15.65 15.75 31.71
N LEU A 347 14.80 16.01 32.72
CA LEU A 347 14.18 17.31 32.97
C LEU A 347 14.88 18.14 34.07
N GLY A 348 15.81 17.55 34.83
CA GLY A 348 16.61 18.26 35.85
C GLY A 348 17.72 19.17 35.29
N GLY A 349 17.98 19.14 33.98
CA GLY A 349 19.05 19.92 33.33
C GLY A 349 18.65 21.33 32.87
N PHE A 350 17.38 21.72 32.98
CA PHE A 350 16.89 23.04 32.56
C PHE A 350 16.40 23.84 33.76
N GLY A 351 17.33 24.48 34.47
CA GLY A 351 17.02 25.58 35.40
C GLY A 351 17.70 25.44 36.75
N GLY A 352 18.79 26.18 36.96
CA GLY A 352 19.41 26.27 38.28
C GLY A 352 20.68 27.10 38.29
N VAL A 353 20.55 28.36 38.72
CA VAL A 353 21.61 29.35 38.88
C VAL A 353 22.61 28.90 39.95
N ALA A 354 23.89 29.20 39.72
CA ALA A 354 25.01 28.92 40.62
C ALA A 354 24.78 29.42 42.05
N THR A 355 25.11 28.59 43.03
CA THR A 355 25.49 29.04 44.38
C THR A 355 26.49 28.06 44.98
N GLU A 356 27.69 28.58 45.27
CA GLU A 356 28.64 28.01 46.22
C GLU A 356 28.00 27.99 47.61
N THR A 357 28.15 26.94 48.42
CA THR A 357 29.10 26.85 49.55
C THR A 357 28.80 25.65 50.47
N LYS A 358 29.91 25.13 51.03
CA LYS A 358 30.10 24.50 52.35
C LYS A 358 29.67 23.05 52.62
N THR A 359 30.72 22.25 52.73
CA THR A 359 30.95 21.12 53.63
C THR A 359 30.46 21.38 55.06
N GLU A 360 29.76 20.40 55.64
CA GLU A 360 29.92 20.04 57.06
C GLU A 360 29.45 18.60 57.30
N GLU A 361 30.27 17.87 58.05
CA GLU A 361 30.06 16.54 58.60
C GLU A 361 28.83 16.52 59.54
N ASN A 362 28.14 15.38 59.71
CA ASN A 362 28.34 14.49 60.86
C ASN A 362 27.26 13.37 60.97
N SER A 363 27.75 12.20 61.37
CA SER A 363 27.22 11.09 62.19
C SER A 363 25.71 10.81 62.42
N GLY A 364 25.44 9.50 62.60
CA GLY A 364 24.35 8.98 63.45
C GLY A 364 23.47 7.94 62.75
N GLU A 365 23.88 6.68 62.68
CA GLU A 365 23.50 5.60 63.62
C GLU A 365 21.99 5.29 63.77
N THR A 366 21.68 4.02 63.42
CA THR A 366 20.82 3.05 64.13
C THR A 366 19.28 3.07 64.05
N SER A 367 18.80 1.95 63.50
CA SER A 367 17.87 0.96 64.12
C SER A 367 16.34 1.17 64.09
N GLY A 368 15.66 0.03 64.05
CA GLY A 368 14.23 -0.17 64.35
C GLY A 368 13.37 -0.32 63.09
N ALA A 369 13.07 -1.52 62.58
CA ALA A 369 12.20 -2.59 63.11
C ALA A 369 10.71 -2.24 63.14
N GLU A 370 9.90 -3.22 62.70
CA GLU A 370 8.42 -3.32 62.73
C GLU A 370 7.69 -2.49 61.65
N GLY A 371 6.92 -3.03 60.70
CA GLY A 371 6.28 -4.32 60.56
C GLY A 371 4.78 -4.18 60.76
N ILE A 372 3.97 -3.95 59.71
CA ILE A 372 2.51 -4.14 59.75
C ILE A 372 2.00 -4.59 58.36
N THR A 373 1.27 -5.70 58.36
CA THR A 373 0.48 -6.33 57.30
C THR A 373 -0.95 -5.78 57.25
N PHE A 374 -1.72 -6.28 56.27
CA PHE A 374 -3.14 -6.08 55.92
C PHE A 374 -3.36 -5.01 54.84
N GLY A 375 -4.19 -5.24 53.84
CA GLY A 375 -5.11 -6.34 53.58
C GLY A 375 -5.82 -6.09 52.24
N ALA A 376 -6.41 -7.16 51.72
CA ALA A 376 -7.13 -7.21 50.46
C ALA A 376 -8.39 -6.32 50.46
N GLU A 377 -8.73 -5.81 49.28
CA GLU A 377 -9.98 -6.13 48.56
C GLU A 377 -9.71 -6.12 47.05
#